data_AF-A0A6P0XPE0-F1
#
_entry.id   AF-A0A6P0XPE0-F1
#
_cell.length_a   1.000
_cell.length_b   1.000
_cell.length_c   1.000
_cell.angle_alpha   90.00
_cell.angle_beta   90.00
_cell.angle_gamma   90.00
#
_symmetry.space_group_name_H-M   'P 1'
#
loop_
_entity.id
_entity.type
_entity.pdbx_description
1 polymer ?
#
loop_
_entity_poly.entity_id
_entity_poly.type
_entity_poly.pdbx_seq_one_letter_code
_entity_poly.pdbx_strand_id
1 'polypeptide(L)' 'MQQLSLEYSNFLFRDLGTAWPDAYDRFSDPSHLNLYGAIAVSQKLAEDNIIPWLD' A
#
# COMPACT_ATOMS: atom_id res chain seq x y z
N MET A 1 -3.25 -12.96 0.05
CA MET A 1 -1.92 -12.54 0.53
C MET A 1 -1.51 -13.14 1.87
N GLN A 2 -2.41 -13.32 2.86
CA GLN A 2 -2.04 -13.92 4.16
C GLN A 2 -1.37 -15.30 4.06
N GLN A 3 -1.85 -16.20 3.20
CA GLN A 3 -1.18 -17.50 3.03
C GLN A 3 0.24 -17.36 2.47
N LEU A 4 0.44 -16.43 1.52
CA LEU A 4 1.76 -16.15 0.94
C LEU A 4 2.70 -15.50 1.96
N SER A 5 2.19 -14.65 2.86
CA SER A 5 3.04 -14.07 3.92
C SER A 5 3.56 -15.10 4.92
N LEU A 6 2.89 -16.25 5.06
CA LEU A 6 3.37 -17.36 5.89
C LEU A 6 4.43 -18.21 5.17
N GLU A 7 4.34 -18.32 3.85
CA GLU A 7 5.24 -19.12 3.03
C GLU A 7 6.55 -18.39 2.69
N TYR A 8 6.47 -17.07 2.49
CA TYR A 8 7.57 -16.27 1.95
C TYR A 8 8.14 -15.31 3.00
N SER A 9 9.08 -15.81 3.82
CA SER A 9 9.71 -15.04 4.90
C SER A 9 10.61 -13.89 4.43
N ASN A 10 11.04 -13.90 3.16
CA ASN A 10 11.87 -12.85 2.57
C ASN A 10 11.06 -11.75 1.86
N PHE A 11 9.74 -11.81 1.91
CA PHE A 11 8.85 -10.79 1.35
C PHE A 11 8.10 -10.08 2.48
N LEU A 12 7.93 -8.76 2.32
CA LEU A 12 7.07 -7.97 3.20
C LEU A 12 5.74 -7.70 2.50
N PHE A 13 4.64 -8.12 3.11
CA PHE A 13 3.29 -7.95 2.58
C PHE A 13 2.59 -6.80 3.30
N ARG A 14 2.14 -5.79 2.56
CA ARG A 14 1.38 -4.66 3.10
C ARG A 14 -0.03 -4.66 2.55
N ASP A 15 -1.01 -4.79 3.45
CA ASP A 15 -2.41 -4.61 3.10
C ASP A 15 -2.79 -3.13 3.25
N LEU A 16 -3.19 -2.51 2.14
CA LEU A 16 -3.66 -1.13 2.07
C LEU A 16 -5.15 -1.05 1.68
N GLY A 17 -5.86 -2.18 1.58
CA GLY A 17 -7.24 -2.22 1.10
C GLY A 17 -8.22 -1.41 1.93
N THR A 18 -7.88 -1.12 3.19
CA THR A 18 -8.69 -0.31 4.12
C THR A 18 -8.10 1.08 4.38
N ALA A 19 -7.01 1.46 3.69
CA ALA A 19 -6.33 2.73 3.97
C ALA A 19 -7.14 3.97 3.54
N TRP A 20 -7.96 3.84 2.48
CA TRP A 20 -8.73 4.94 1.91
C TRP A 20 -10.13 4.52 1.44
N PRO A 21 -11.00 4.04 2.33
CA PRO A 21 -12.30 3.45 1.95
C PRO A 21 -13.23 4.45 1.24
N ASP A 22 -13.10 5.74 1.54
CA ASP A 22 -13.98 6.80 1.04
C ASP A 22 -13.25 7.83 0.15
N ALA A 23 -11.96 7.62 -0.18
CA ALA A 23 -11.19 8.57 -0.98
C ALA A 23 -11.32 8.30 -2.49
N TYR A 24 -12.55 8.35 -2.99
CA TYR A 24 -12.87 8.08 -4.40
C TYR A 24 -12.12 9.03 -5.36
N ASP A 25 -11.76 10.22 -4.90
CA ASP A 25 -10.98 11.23 -5.63
C ASP A 25 -9.52 10.83 -5.89
N ARG A 26 -9.05 9.72 -5.31
CA ARG A 26 -7.70 9.16 -5.49
C ARG A 26 -7.63 8.08 -6.57
N PHE A 27 -8.75 7.81 -7.23
CA PHE A 27 -8.90 6.73 -8.19
C PHE A 27 -9.36 7.28 -9.54
N SER A 28 -8.77 6.78 -10.62
CA SER A 28 -9.20 7.08 -12.00
C SER A 28 -10.44 6.26 -12.37
N ASP A 29 -10.54 5.06 -11.79
CA ASP A 29 -11.69 4.18 -11.76
C ASP A 29 -11.61 3.35 -10.46
N PRO A 30 -12.65 2.58 -10.06
CA PRO A 30 -12.67 1.88 -8.76
C PRO A 30 -11.49 0.95 -8.45
N SER A 31 -10.65 0.61 -9.43
CA SER A 31 -9.48 -0.25 -9.27
C SER A 31 -8.14 0.43 -9.50
N HIS A 32 -8.08 1.50 -10.30
CA HIS A 32 -6.83 2.17 -10.67
C HIS A 32 -6.64 3.49 -9.92
N LEU A 33 -5.50 3.63 -9.24
CA LEU A 33 -5.08 4.89 -8.65
C LEU A 33 -4.92 5.97 -9.73
N ASN A 34 -5.25 7.22 -9.39
CA ASN A 34 -4.84 8.39 -10.15
C ASN A 34 -3.55 8.99 -9.56
N LEU A 35 -3.15 10.19 -10.02
CA LEU A 35 -1.97 10.89 -9.52
C LEU A 35 -1.99 11.06 -7.98
N TYR A 36 -3.12 11.48 -7.43
CA TYR A 36 -3.25 11.72 -5.98
C TYR A 36 -3.23 10.42 -5.19
N GLY A 37 -3.83 9.34 -5.73
CA GLY A 37 -3.74 8.01 -5.14
C GLY A 37 -2.33 7.46 -5.12
N ALA A 38 -1.57 7.63 -6.21
CA ALA A 38 -0.18 7.22 -6.28
C ALA A 38 0.68 7.97 -5.24
N ILE A 39 0.51 9.30 -5.12
CA ILE A 39 1.19 10.10 -4.09
C ILE A 39 0.86 9.60 -2.68
N ALA A 40 -0.42 9.36 -2.38
CA ALA A 40 -0.85 8.88 -1.07
C ALA A 40 -0.25 7.51 -0.72
N VAL A 41 -0.19 6.59 -1.69
CA VAL A 41 0.47 5.29 -1.51
C VAL A 41 1.96 5.46 -1.27
N SER A 42 2.65 6.29 -2.07
CA SER A 42 4.08 6.52 -1.90
C SER A 42 4.42 7.10 -0.52
N GLN A 43 3.65 8.09 -0.05
CA GLN A 43 3.82 8.66 1.30
C GLN A 43 3.55 7.62 2.39
N LYS A 44 2.45 6.86 2.28
CA LYS A 44 2.10 5.82 3.25
C LYS A 44 3.18 4.76 3.38
N LEU A 45 3.79 4.35 2.25
CA LEU A 45 4.90 3.40 2.25
C LEU A 45 6.17 4.02 2.85
N ALA A 46 6.50 5.26 2.51
CA ALA A 46 7.68 5.94 3.06
C ALA A 46 7.61 6.09 4.59
N GLU A 47 6.42 6.33 5.14
CA GLU A 47 6.18 6.47 6.59
C GLU A 47 6.00 5.12 7.32
N ASP A 48 5.99 4.01 6.60
CA ASP A 48 5.74 2.69 7.17
C ASP A 48 7.01 2.10 7.79
N ASN A 49 7.18 2.31 9.09
CA ASN A 49 8.36 1.86 9.85
C ASN A 49 8.61 0.35 9.87
N ILE A 50 7.67 -0.47 9.37
CA ILE A 50 7.89 -1.90 9.20
C ILE A 50 8.71 -2.19 7.94
N ILE A 51 8.70 -1.30 6.95
CA ILE A 51 9.54 -1.43 5.76
C ILE A 51 10.96 -1.01 6.14
N PRO A 52 11.95 -1.93 6.06
CA PRO A 52 13.33 -1.62 6.40
C PRO A 52 13.98 -0.91 5.22
N TRP A 53 13.67 0.38 5.03
CA TRP A 53 14.16 1.19 3.91
C TRP A 53 15.69 1.30 3.81
N LEU A 54 16.42 0.79 4.81
CA LEU A 54 17.84 1.00 5.10
C LEU A 54 18.04 2.41 5.69
N ASP A 55 18.82 2.48 6.78
CA ASP A 55 19.47 3.72 7.22
C ASP A 55 20.75 3.94 6.41
#